data_AF-A0A1A7YKT5-F1
#
_entry.id   AF-A0A1A7YKT5-F1
#
_cell.length_a   1.000
_cell.length_b   1.000
_cell.length_c   1.000
_cell.angle_alpha   90.00
_cell.angle_beta   90.00
_cell.angle_gamma   90.00
#
_symmetry.space_group_name_H-M   'P 1'
#
loop_
_entity.id
_entity.type
_entity.pdbx_description
1 polymer ?
#
loop_
_entity_poly.entity_id
_entity_poly.type
_entity_poly.pdbx_seq_one_letter_code
_entity_poly.pdbx_strand_id
1 'polypeptide(L)'
;ILQDSLGGRTKTSIIATVSPSSSNMEETMSTLEYASRAKNIMNKPEVNQKLTKRTLIKEYTEEIERLKRDLIAVREKNGVYLSSENYES
;
A
#
# COMPACT_ATOMS: atom_id res chain seq x y z
N ILE A 1 -4.16 13.97 14.71
CA ILE A 1 -3.56 12.70 15.21
C ILE A 1 -4.14 11.44 14.56
N LEU A 2 -5.45 11.35 14.29
CA LEU A 2 -6.08 10.14 13.70
C LEU A 2 -6.32 10.21 12.18
N GLN A 3 -5.82 11.24 11.52
CA GLN A 3 -6.07 11.48 10.09
C GLN A 3 -5.60 10.29 9.23
N ASP A 4 -4.46 9.68 9.56
CA ASP A 4 -3.95 8.51 8.85
C ASP A 4 -4.68 7.21 9.20
N SER A 5 -5.46 7.20 10.28
CA SER A 5 -6.25 6.06 10.74
C SER A 5 -7.65 6.00 10.12
N LEU A 6 -8.18 7.11 9.60
CA LEU A 6 -9.52 7.18 9.03
C LEU A 6 -9.44 7.73 7.59
N GLY A 7 -9.32 6.82 6.62
CA GLY A 7 -9.12 7.11 5.20
C GLY A 7 -7.66 7.13 4.75
N GLY A 8 -6.72 6.73 5.61
CA GLY A 8 -5.28 6.84 5.36
C GLY A 8 -4.59 5.52 5.04
N ARG A 9 -3.27 5.49 5.31
CA ARG A 9 -2.34 4.40 4.95
C ARG A 9 -2.21 3.29 6.00
N THR A 10 -3.01 3.32 7.05
CA THR A 10 -2.88 2.39 8.17
C THR A 10 -3.98 1.33 8.16
N LYS A 11 -3.67 0.14 8.69
CA LYS A 11 -4.68 -0.85 9.05
C LYS A 11 -5.31 -0.39 10.36
N THR A 12 -6.62 -0.14 10.35
CA THR A 12 -7.32 0.40 11.51
C THR A 12 -8.45 -0.52 11.93
N SER A 13 -8.59 -0.70 13.24
CA SER A 13 -9.69 -1.43 13.86
C SER A 13 -10.22 -0.60 15.02
N ILE A 14 -11.54 -0.54 15.14
CA ILE A 14 -12.23 0.22 16.18
C ILE A 14 -12.95 -0.79 17.07
N ILE A 15 -12.79 -0.65 18.38
CA ILE A 15 -13.46 -1.48 19.39
C ILE A 15 -14.53 -0.62 20.03
N ALA A 16 -15.79 -0.98 19.81
CA ALA A 16 -16.94 -0.34 20.45
C ALA A 16 -17.26 -1.08 21.76
N THR A 17 -17.10 -0.39 22.89
CA THR A 17 -17.43 -0.93 24.21
C THR A 17 -18.80 -0.43 24.65
N VAL A 18 -19.73 -1.34 24.90
CA VAL A 18 -21.12 -1.00 25.26
C VAL A 18 -21.54 -1.68 26.56
N SER A 19 -22.49 -1.08 27.26
CA SER A 19 -23.07 -1.62 28.49
C SER A 19 -24.39 -2.32 28.17
N PRO A 20 -24.66 -3.53 28.70
CA PRO A 20 -25.92 -4.24 28.47
C PRO A 20 -27.10 -3.66 29.27
N SER A 21 -26.87 -2.68 30.14
CA SER A 21 -27.90 -2.10 31.00
C SER A 21 -28.91 -1.28 30.19
N SER A 22 -30.20 -1.47 30.47
CA SER A 22 -31.29 -0.71 29.83
C SER A 22 -31.20 0.80 30.06
N SER A 23 -30.61 1.22 31.18
CA SER A 23 -30.34 2.64 31.48
C SER A 23 -29.37 3.30 30.49
N ASN A 24 -28.54 2.50 29.81
CA ASN A 24 -27.50 2.97 28.89
C ASN A 24 -27.86 2.68 27.43
N MET A 25 -29.13 2.38 27.14
CA MET A 25 -29.58 2.00 25.80
C MET A 25 -29.33 3.10 24.77
N GLU A 26 -29.61 4.35 25.12
CA GLU A 26 -29.42 5.50 24.22
C GLU A 26 -27.94 5.70 23.83
N GLU A 27 -27.04 5.68 24.82
CA GLU A 27 -25.59 5.77 24.59
C GLU A 27 -25.05 4.56 23.80
N THR A 28 -25.61 3.38 24.07
CA THR A 28 -25.29 2.14 23.33
C THR A 28 -25.66 2.28 21.86
N MET A 29 -26.84 2.80 21.56
CA MET A 29 -27.27 3.05 20.17
C MET A 29 -26.36 4.06 19.48
N SER A 30 -26.04 5.18 20.14
CA SER A 30 -25.11 6.18 19.61
C SER A 30 -23.72 5.59 19.30
N THR A 31 -23.20 4.74 20.20
CA THR A 31 -21.91 4.05 20.02
C THR A 31 -21.95 3.07 18.84
N LEU A 32 -23.03 2.30 18.71
CA LEU A 32 -23.20 1.34 17.60
C LEU A 32 -23.38 2.04 16.25
N GLU A 33 -24.11 3.15 16.21
CA GLU A 33 -24.23 3.96 15.00
C GLU A 33 -22.87 4.49 14.53
N TYR A 34 -22.06 5.01 15.46
CA TYR A 34 -20.71 5.44 15.14
C TYR A 34 -19.85 4.29 14.61
N ALA A 35 -19.87 3.13 15.29
CA ALA A 35 -19.13 1.94 14.86
C ALA A 35 -19.56 1.46 13.47
N SER A 36 -20.86 1.50 13.18
CA SER A 36 -21.43 1.16 11.87
C SER A 36 -20.94 2.10 10.77
N ARG A 37 -20.92 3.42 11.03
CA ARG A 37 -20.36 4.40 10.09
C ARG A 37 -18.87 4.19 9.89
N ALA A 38 -18.13 3.96 10.98
CA ALA A 38 -16.69 3.81 10.94
C ALA A 38 -16.23 2.52 10.24
N LYS A 39 -17.04 1.45 10.29
CA LYS A 39 -16.83 0.22 9.50
C LYS A 39 -16.76 0.47 7.99
N ASN A 40 -17.46 1.50 7.50
CA ASN A 40 -17.49 1.83 6.07
C ASN A 40 -16.30 2.71 5.62
N ILE A 41 -15.42 3.10 6.54
CA ILE A 41 -14.22 3.88 6.19
C ILE A 41 -13.21 2.95 5.51
N MET A 42 -12.92 3.24 4.24
CA MET A 42 -11.94 2.49 3.46
C MET A 42 -10.55 3.11 3.62
N ASN A 43 -9.65 2.37 4.28
CA ASN A 43 -8.23 2.69 4.29
C ASN A 43 -7.51 2.03 3.11
N LYS A 44 -6.40 2.63 2.67
CA LYS A 44 -5.49 2.06 1.68
C LYS A 44 -4.18 1.71 2.38
N PRO A 45 -4.11 0.57 3.10
CA PRO A 45 -2.93 0.25 3.88
C PRO A 45 -1.72 0.09 2.97
N GLU A 46 -0.67 0.87 3.23
CA GLU A 46 0.58 0.83 2.47
C GLU A 46 1.69 0.28 3.37
N VAL A 47 2.57 -0.57 2.81
CA VAL A 47 3.76 -1.01 3.52
C VAL A 47 4.70 0.18 3.59
N ASN A 48 5.04 0.61 4.81
CA ASN A 48 6.04 1.64 5.05
C ASN A 48 7.45 1.10 4.75
N GLN A 49 7.75 0.85 3.48
CA GLN A 49 9.08 0.49 3.03
C GLN A 49 9.99 1.71 3.19
N LYS A 50 10.85 1.69 4.21
CA LYS A 50 11.96 2.62 4.29
C LYS A 50 13.02 2.16 3.29
N LEU A 51 12.82 2.51 2.01
CA LEU A 51 13.90 2.39 1.03
C LEU A 51 15.04 3.26 1.51
N THR A 52 16.14 2.64 1.93
CA THR A 52 17.35 3.41 2.25
C THR A 52 17.82 4.10 0.98
N LYS A 53 18.39 5.30 1.08
CA LYS A 53 18.95 6.00 -0.09
C LYS A 53 19.87 5.09 -0.91
N ARG A 54 20.60 4.20 -0.23
CA ARG A 54 21.47 3.19 -0.86
C ARG A 54 20.70 2.16 -1.68
N THR A 55 19.60 1.62 -1.16
CA THR A 55 18.72 0.69 -1.89
C THR A 55 18.13 1.37 -3.13
N LEU A 56 17.63 2.60 -2.97
CA LEU A 56 17.03 3.35 -4.06
C LEU A 56 18.03 3.68 -5.19
N ILE A 57 19.25 4.10 -4.82
CA ILE A 57 20.32 4.35 -5.80
C ILE A 57 20.72 3.06 -6.53
N LYS A 58 20.76 1.93 -5.81
CA LYS A 58 21.08 0.63 -6.41
C LYS A 58 20.00 0.21 -7.43
N GLU A 59 18.73 0.26 -7.05
CA GLU A 59 17.60 -0.06 -7.96
C GLU A 59 17.58 0.85 -9.18
N TYR A 60 17.77 2.17 -9.00
CA TYR A 60 17.85 3.09 -10.14
C TYR A 60 19.04 2.81 -11.05
N THR A 61 20.19 2.44 -10.48
CA THR A 61 21.38 2.09 -11.27
C THR A 61 21.13 0.84 -12.09
N GLU A 62 20.54 -0.19 -11.49
CA GLU A 62 20.16 -1.44 -12.17
C GLU A 62 19.15 -1.19 -13.30
N GLU A 63 18.15 -0.33 -13.05
CA GLU A 63 17.16 0.08 -14.04
C GLU A 63 17.79 0.82 -15.22
N ILE A 64 18.68 1.78 -14.95
CA ILE A 64 19.41 2.53 -15.98
C ILE A 64 20.26 1.58 -16.84
N GLU A 65 20.96 0.63 -16.22
CA GLU A 65 21.77 -0.34 -16.95
C GLU A 65 20.90 -1.29 -17.79
N ARG A 66 19.74 -1.72 -17.29
CA ARG A 66 18.79 -2.52 -18.09
C ARG A 66 18.29 -1.73 -19.30
N LEU A 67 17.82 -0.50 -19.09
CA LEU A 67 17.32 0.35 -20.18
C LEU A 67 18.40 0.69 -21.21
N LYS A 68 19.66 0.88 -20.79
CA LYS A 68 20.79 1.06 -21.71
C LYS A 68 21.02 -0.18 -22.56
N ARG A 69 20.99 -1.38 -21.96
CA ARG A 69 21.10 -2.65 -22.70
C ARG A 69 19.97 -2.79 -23.72
N ASP A 70 18.73 -2.52 -23.30
CA ASP A 70 17.56 -2.57 -24.18
C ASP A 70 17.69 -1.56 -25.33
N LEU A 71 18.16 -0.32 -25.06
CA LEU A 71 18.40 0.70 -26.09
C LEU A 71 19.49 0.30 -27.08
N ILE A 72 20.58 -0.30 -26.62
CA ILE A 72 21.66 -0.80 -27.48
C ILE A 72 21.12 -1.92 -28.37
N ALA A 73 20.41 -2.90 -27.79
CA ALA A 73 19.79 -4.00 -28.52
C ALA A 73 18.79 -3.50 -29.59
N VAL A 74 18.02 -2.45 -29.29
CA VAL A 74 17.11 -1.82 -30.26
C VAL A 74 17.86 -1.07 -31.36
N ARG A 75 18.95 -0.36 -31.02
CA ARG A 75 19.72 0.46 -31.99
C ARG A 75 20.57 -0.38 -32.93
N GLU A 76 21.07 -1.53 -32.50
CA GLU A 76 21.85 -2.44 -33.34
C GLU A 76 21.00 -3.21 -34.38
N LYS A 77 19.67 -3.06 -34.35
CA LYS A 77 18.71 -3.51 -35.37
C LYS A 77 18.81 -5.02 -35.69
N ASN A 78 17.96 -5.84 -35.03
CA ASN A 78 17.13 -6.89 -35.66
C ASN A 78 16.28 -7.62 -34.61
N GLY A 79 14.94 -7.47 -34.69
CA GLY A 79 13.90 -8.39 -34.19
C GLY A 79 13.97 -8.84 -32.72
N VAL A 80 13.01 -8.38 -31.91
CA VAL A 80 12.61 -8.90 -30.58
C VAL A 80 13.53 -9.99 -30.00
N TYR A 81 14.65 -9.57 -29.41
CA TYR A 81 15.45 -10.45 -28.55
C TYR A 81 15.13 -10.08 -27.11
N LEU A 82 14.35 -10.93 -26.45
CA LEU A 82 14.36 -11.00 -24.99
C LEU A 82 15.80 -11.35 -24.60
N SER A 83 16.42 -10.59 -23.69
CA SER A 83 17.69 -10.99 -23.09
C SER A 83 17.54 -12.41 -22.52
N SER A 84 18.57 -13.26 -22.63
CA SER A 84 18.49 -14.66 -22.16
C SER A 84 18.07 -14.76 -20.68
N GLU A 85 18.38 -13.74 -19.87
CA GLU A 85 17.91 -13.59 -18.48
C GLU A 85 16.38 -13.48 -18.35
N ASN A 86 15.67 -12.93 -19.35
CA ASN A 86 14.21 -12.80 -19.35
C ASN A 86 13.48 -14.02 -19.93
N TYR A 87 14.18 -14.97 -20.56
CA TYR A 87 13.56 -16.19 -21.13
C TYR A 87 13.55 -17.36 -20.14
N GLU A 88 14.52 -17.42 -19.22
CA GLU A 88 14.68 -18.53 -18.25
C GLU A 88 14.15 -18.24 -16.83
N SER A 89 13.35 -17.16 -16.64
CA SER A 89 12.66 -16.89 -15.36
C SER A 89 11.18 -17.24 -15.39
#